data_AF-A0ABD5TVR8-F1
#
_entry.id   AF-A0ABD5TVR8-F1
#
_cell.length_a   1.000
_cell.length_b   1.000
_cell.length_c   1.000
_cell.angle_alpha   90.00
_cell.angle_beta   90.00
_cell.angle_gamma   90.00
#
_symmetry.space_group_name_H-M   'P 1'
#
loop_
_entity.id
_entity.type
_entity.pdbx_description
1 polymer ?
#
loop_
_entity_poly.entity_id
_entity_poly.type
_entity_poly.pdbx_seq_one_letter_code
_entity_poly.pdbx_strand_id
1 'polypeptide(L)' 'MEYQYRDPTAPSSHHRIQEATTCRACGSEIGARERRLTWRIREGTDVFEYHYCSDACLPETAPDPP' A
#
# COMPACT_ATOMS: atom_id res chain seq x y z
N MET A 1 11.73 -31.25 -35.05
CA MET A 1 12.36 -30.63 -33.87
C MET A 1 11.63 -29.34 -33.60
N GLU A 2 10.54 -29.43 -32.84
CA GLU A 2 9.65 -28.32 -32.55
C GLU A 2 10.02 -27.82 -31.16
N TYR A 3 10.68 -26.67 -31.10
CA TYR A 3 10.93 -25.95 -29.87
C TYR A 3 9.61 -25.36 -29.40
N GLN A 4 8.86 -26.11 -28.60
CA GLN A 4 7.73 -25.63 -27.80
C GLN A 4 8.27 -24.60 -26.81
N TYR A 5 8.35 -23.35 -27.25
CA TYR A 5 8.67 -22.21 -26.40
C TYR A 5 7.49 -22.03 -25.45
N ARG A 6 7.69 -22.45 -24.20
CA ARG A 6 6.74 -22.30 -23.10
C ARG A 6 6.25 -20.85 -23.03
N ASP A 7 4.93 -20.73 -23.08
CA ASP A 7 4.09 -19.68 -22.51
C ASP A 7 4.84 -18.56 -21.75
N PRO A 8 4.75 -17.29 -22.17
CA PRO A 8 5.09 -16.16 -21.31
C PRO A 8 4.09 -15.93 -20.16
N THR A 9 3.10 -16.83 -19.97
CA THR A 9 2.07 -16.72 -18.93
C THR A 9 2.54 -17.32 -17.60
N ALA A 10 3.68 -16.89 -17.10
CA ALA A 10 3.85 -16.87 -15.65
C ALA A 10 3.02 -15.68 -15.16
N PRO A 11 1.86 -15.86 -14.49
CA PRO A 11 1.29 -14.75 -13.76
C PRO A 11 2.35 -14.41 -12.73
N SER A 12 3.05 -13.30 -12.94
CA SER A 12 3.86 -12.71 -11.91
C SER A 12 2.87 -12.35 -10.81
N SER A 13 2.62 -13.30 -9.91
CA SER A 13 2.09 -13.06 -8.58
C SER A 13 3.17 -12.30 -7.81
N HIS A 14 3.54 -11.12 -8.31
CA HIS A 14 3.63 -10.00 -7.43
C HIS A 14 2.27 -9.96 -6.78
N HIS A 15 2.17 -10.59 -5.61
CA HIS A 15 1.30 -10.10 -4.57
C HIS A 15 1.80 -8.67 -4.33
N ARG A 16 1.45 -7.77 -5.25
CA ARG A 16 1.48 -6.34 -5.05
C ARG A 16 0.47 -6.26 -3.94
N ILE A 17 0.95 -6.32 -2.70
CA ILE A 17 0.26 -5.80 -1.54
C ILE A 17 -0.40 -4.56 -2.12
N GLN A 18 -1.72 -4.58 -2.25
CA GLN A 18 -2.44 -3.44 -2.81
C GLN A 18 -2.14 -2.34 -1.80
N GLU A 19 -1.04 -1.61 -2.04
CA GLU A 19 -0.59 -0.47 -1.24
C GLU A 19 -1.86 0.33 -1.04
N ALA A 20 -2.28 0.49 0.22
CA ALA A 20 -3.63 0.91 0.50
C ALA A 20 -3.83 2.30 -0.12
N THR A 21 -4.47 2.38 -1.29
CA THR A 21 -4.68 3.62 -2.02
C THR A 21 -5.82 4.42 -1.39
N THR A 22 -6.04 4.28 -0.08
CA THR A 22 -7.20 4.83 0.60
C THR A 22 -6.75 5.54 1.85
N CYS A 23 -7.21 6.78 2.01
CA CYS A 23 -6.95 7.60 3.18
C CYS A 23 -7.54 6.92 4.41
N ARG A 24 -6.71 6.68 5.42
CA ARG A 24 -7.17 6.07 6.68
C ARG A 24 -8.20 6.95 7.40
N ALA A 25 -8.11 8.27 7.27
CA ALA A 25 -8.96 9.21 7.99
C ALA A 25 -10.35 9.40 7.33
N CYS A 26 -10.39 9.67 6.02
CA CYS A 26 -11.63 10.01 5.30
C CYS A 26 -12.10 8.94 4.31
N GLY A 27 -11.30 7.91 4.05
CA GLY A 27 -11.64 6.87 3.07
C GLY A 27 -11.48 7.29 1.61
N SER A 28 -10.98 8.50 1.32
CA SER A 28 -10.75 8.95 -0.07
C SER A 28 -9.64 8.17 -0.74
N GLU A 29 -9.77 7.91 -2.04
CA GLU A 29 -8.70 7.30 -2.82
C GLU A 29 -7.50 8.26 -2.94
N ILE A 30 -6.30 7.78 -2.62
CA ILE A 30 -5.04 8.51 -2.67
C ILE A 30 -4.28 8.03 -3.89
N GLY A 31 -4.05 8.94 -4.83
CA GLY A 31 -3.21 8.66 -5.99
C GLY A 31 -1.74 8.39 -5.60
N ALA A 32 -1.01 7.69 -6.47
CA ALA A 32 0.41 7.39 -6.26
C ALA A 32 1.32 8.64 -6.07
N ARG A 33 0.82 9.84 -6.39
CA ARG A 33 1.51 11.12 -6.16
C ARG A 33 1.16 11.74 -4.80
N GLU A 34 -0.04 11.49 -4.28
CA GLU A 34 -0.51 11.99 -2.99
C GLU A 34 -0.07 11.14 -1.80
N ARG A 35 0.47 9.92 -2.04
CA ARG A 35 1.01 9.01 -1.00
C ARG A 35 2.21 9.52 -0.17
N ARG A 36 2.57 10.80 -0.27
CA ARG A 36 3.70 11.39 0.46
C ARG A 36 3.49 11.37 1.97
N LEU A 37 2.24 11.38 2.40
CA LEU A 37 1.85 11.38 3.81
C LEU A 37 1.54 9.93 4.20
N THR A 38 2.59 9.20 4.56
CA THR A 38 2.49 7.80 4.96
C THR A 38 3.08 7.61 6.36
N TRP A 39 2.29 7.05 7.27
CA TRP A 39 2.76 6.57 8.56
C TRP A 39 3.07 5.08 8.47
N ARG A 40 4.23 4.71 9.02
CA ARG A 40 4.62 3.31 9.16
C ARG A 40 4.82 3.01 10.63
N ILE A 41 3.96 2.18 11.18
CA ILE A 41 4.02 1.73 12.57
C ILE A 41 4.55 0.30 12.56
N ARG A 42 5.53 0.03 13.42
CA ARG A 42 6.04 -1.32 13.65
C ARG A 42 5.63 -1.75 15.04
N GLU A 43 4.85 -2.82 15.12
CA GLU A 43 4.43 -3.43 16.37
C GLU A 43 4.90 -4.89 16.39
N GLY A 44 5.97 -5.18 17.13
CA GLY A 44 6.57 -6.52 17.15
C GLY A 44 7.03 -6.97 15.76
N THR A 45 6.38 -8.01 15.22
CA THR A 45 6.61 -8.55 13.86
C THR A 45 5.77 -7.89 12.79
N ASP A 46 4.80 -7.09 13.19
CA ASP A 46 3.75 -6.55 12.33
C ASP A 46 4.10 -5.12 11.91
N VAL A 47 3.79 -4.80 10.65
CA VAL A 47 4.04 -3.49 10.06
C VAL A 47 2.74 -2.96 9.48
N PHE A 48 2.26 -1.87 10.06
CA PHE A 48 1.07 -1.16 9.60
C PHE A 48 1.48 0.06 8.79
N GLU A 49 0.93 0.17 7.58
CA GLU A 49 1.12 1.31 6.69
C GLU A 49 -0.21 2.05 6.54
N TYR A 50 -0.21 3.34 6.91
CA TYR A 50 -1.37 4.21 6.80
C TYR A 50 -1.06 5.37 5.86
N HIS A 51 -1.93 5.60 4.89
CA HIS A 51 -1.80 6.70 3.94
C HIS A 51 -2.84 7.79 4.23
N TYR A 52 -2.47 9.04 3.97
CA TYR A 52 -3.31 10.21 4.18
C TYR A 52 -3.32 11.10 2.94
N CYS A 53 -4.50 11.59 2.55
CA CYS A 53 -4.65 12.37 1.32
C CYS A 53 -4.13 13.81 1.46
N SER A 54 -4.01 14.32 2.68
CA SER A 54 -3.63 15.70 2.98
C SER A 54 -3.17 15.82 4.43
N ASP A 55 -2.45 16.90 4.74
CA ASP A 55 -1.98 17.21 6.09
C ASP A 55 -3.14 17.33 7.09
N ALA A 56 -4.29 17.85 6.64
CA ALA A 56 -5.51 17.91 7.45
C ALA A 56 -6.07 16.53 7.85
N CYS A 57 -5.73 15.47 7.11
CA CYS A 57 -6.09 14.09 7.44
C CYS A 57 -4.97 13.37 8.20
N LEU A 58 -3.76 13.93 8.19
CA LEU A 58 -2.61 13.39 8.89
C LEU A 58 -2.75 13.70 10.39
N PRO A 59 -2.83 12.69 11.26
CA PRO A 59 -2.85 12.93 12.69
C PRO A 59 -1.48 13.47 13.15
N GLU A 60 -1.48 14.37 14.15
CA GLU A 60 -0.26 14.92 14.75
C GLU A 60 0.55 13.84 15.50
N THR A 61 -0.12 12.76 15.93
CA THR A 61 0.45 11.61 16.63
C THR A 61 0.10 10.30 15.94
N ALA A 62 0.84 9.24 16.27
CA ALA A 62 0.63 7.92 15.68
C ALA A 62 -0.80 7.44 15.90
N PRO A 63 -1.50 6.96 14.85
CA PRO A 63 -2.74 6.23 15.08
C PRO A 63 -2.42 4.95 15.88
N ASP A 64 -3.32 4.58 16.78
CA ASP A 64 -3.25 3.30 17.47
C ASP A 64 -3.48 2.17 16.45
N PRO A 65 -2.62 1.12 16.41
CA PRO A 65 -2.86 -0.05 15.57
C PRO A 65 -4.17 -0.75 16.01
N PRO A 66 -4.91 -1.38 15.06
CA PRO A 66 -6.20 -2.02 15.35
C PRO A 66 -6.09 -3.28 16.22
#